data_AF-A0A517N0S2-F1
#
_entry.id   AF-A0A517N0S2-F1
#
_cell.length_a   1.000
_cell.length_b   1.000
_cell.length_c   1.000
_cell.angle_alpha   90.00
_cell.angle_beta   90.00
_cell.angle_gamma   90.00
#
_symmetry.space_group_name_H-M   'P 1'
#
loop_
_entity.id
_entity.type
_entity.pdbx_description
1 polymer ?
#
loop_
_entity_poly.entity_id
_entity_poly.type
_entity_poly.pdbx_seq_one_letter_code
_entity_poly.pdbx_strand_id
1 'polypeptide(L)'
;MIEQTLATEDFLAEATEGVARKKELLCKYFYDEKGSQLFDKIGELDEYYLTRTELGIMSTNAVESAEQLDRNVKLVEYGSGSSIKTRLLLEVLET
;
A
#
# COMPACT_ATOMS: atom_id res chain seq x y z
N MET A 1 17.29 0.73 1.67
CA MET A 1 17.66 -0.68 1.99
C MET A 1 17.26 -1.02 3.43
N ILE A 2 15.96 -1.08 3.76
CA ILE A 2 15.50 -1.46 5.11
C ILE A 2 14.35 -2.51 5.10
N GLU A 3 13.78 -2.91 3.96
CA GLU A 3 12.57 -3.77 3.98
C GLU A 3 12.78 -5.29 3.97
N GLN A 4 14.00 -5.82 3.82
CA GLN A 4 14.19 -7.27 3.61
C GLN A 4 14.37 -8.12 4.87
N THR A 5 14.54 -7.54 6.06
CA THR A 5 15.08 -8.31 7.21
C THR A 5 14.02 -8.96 8.11
N LEU A 6 12.77 -8.49 8.13
CA LEU A 6 11.74 -9.02 9.06
C LEU A 6 10.92 -10.20 8.50
N ALA A 7 10.96 -10.48 7.20
CA ALA A 7 10.04 -11.43 6.56
C ALA A 7 10.53 -12.89 6.57
N THR A 8 11.83 -13.13 6.71
CA THR A 8 12.42 -14.45 6.46
C THR A 8 12.36 -15.40 7.66
N GLU A 9 12.42 -14.90 8.90
CA GLU A 9 12.43 -15.77 10.08
C GLU A 9 11.05 -16.41 10.36
N ASP A 10 9.94 -15.77 9.97
CA ASP A 10 8.58 -16.31 10.17
C ASP A 10 8.02 -17.10 8.97
N PHE A 11 8.50 -16.89 7.74
CA PHE A 11 7.88 -17.49 6.55
C PHE A 11 7.86 -19.02 6.57
N LEU A 12 8.99 -19.66 6.91
CA LEU A 12 9.07 -21.12 6.90
C LEU A 12 8.13 -21.74 7.93
N ALA A 13 8.06 -21.16 9.13
CA ALA A 13 7.19 -21.63 10.20
C ALA A 13 5.72 -21.46 9.83
N GLU A 14 5.31 -20.26 9.42
CA GLU A 14 3.94 -19.95 9.01
C GLU A 14 3.50 -20.78 7.80
N ALA A 15 4.39 -20.99 6.81
CA ALA A 15 4.09 -21.80 5.64
C ALA A 15 3.95 -23.29 5.98
N THR A 16 4.83 -23.82 6.84
CA THR A 16 4.76 -25.22 7.26
C THR A 16 3.47 -25.50 8.04
N GLU A 17 3.12 -24.62 8.98
CA GLU A 17 1.87 -24.72 9.74
C GLU A 17 0.65 -24.60 8.81
N GLY A 18 0.63 -23.58 7.95
CA GLY A 18 -0.48 -23.30 7.04
C GLY A 18 -0.75 -24.46 6.08
N VAL A 19 0.30 -25.06 5.51
CA VAL A 19 0.19 -26.24 4.64
C VAL A 19 -0.31 -27.47 5.39
N ALA A 20 0.17 -27.69 6.62
CA ALA A 20 -0.21 -28.84 7.42
C ALA A 20 -1.66 -28.79 7.92
N ARG A 21 -2.18 -27.59 8.20
CA ARG A 21 -3.53 -27.41 8.79
C ARG A 21 -4.64 -27.34 7.74
N LYS A 22 -4.60 -26.36 6.83
CA LYS A 22 -5.71 -26.08 5.89
C LYS A 22 -5.25 -25.66 4.48
N LYS A 23 -3.95 -25.68 4.18
CA LYS A 23 -3.35 -25.14 2.95
C LYS A 23 -3.63 -23.65 2.79
N GLU A 24 -3.26 -22.88 3.80
CA GLU A 24 -3.40 -21.42 3.82
C GLU A 24 -2.02 -20.76 3.96
N LEU A 25 -1.87 -19.56 3.40
CA LEU A 25 -0.69 -18.70 3.57
C LEU A 25 -1.17 -17.26 3.82
N LEU A 26 -0.43 -16.51 4.63
CA LEU A 26 -0.75 -15.09 4.86
C LEU A 26 -0.54 -14.28 3.58
N CYS A 27 -1.49 -13.40 3.29
CA CYS A 27 -1.45 -12.57 2.07
C CYS A 27 -0.27 -11.58 2.03
N LYS A 28 0.38 -11.30 3.18
CA LYS A 28 1.61 -10.48 3.24
C LYS A 28 2.72 -11.04 2.33
N TYR A 29 2.73 -12.35 2.08
CA TYR A 29 3.68 -13.02 1.20
C TYR A 29 3.38 -12.87 -0.30
N PHE A 30 2.25 -12.26 -0.67
CA PHE A 30 2.03 -11.87 -2.06
C PHE A 30 2.89 -10.68 -2.49
N TYR A 31 3.42 -9.89 -1.55
CA TYR A 31 4.07 -8.61 -1.84
C TYR A 31 5.59 -8.71 -1.83
N ASP A 32 6.15 -9.76 -2.43
CA ASP A 32 7.55 -9.72 -2.87
C ASP A 32 7.71 -8.73 -4.04
N GLU A 33 8.93 -8.57 -4.56
CA GLU A 33 9.17 -7.62 -5.66
C GLU A 33 8.24 -7.88 -6.87
N LYS A 34 8.10 -9.15 -7.26
CA LYS A 34 7.30 -9.53 -8.43
C LYS A 34 5.81 -9.37 -8.17
N GLY A 35 5.34 -9.80 -7.02
CA GLY A 35 3.94 -9.71 -6.64
C GLY A 35 3.50 -8.27 -6.39
N SER A 36 4.39 -7.40 -5.92
CA SER A 36 4.14 -5.96 -5.86
C SER A 36 3.94 -5.35 -7.25
N GLN A 37 4.81 -5.68 -8.22
CA GLN A 37 4.65 -5.24 -9.61
C GLN A 37 3.35 -5.78 -10.25
N LEU A 38 2.93 -7.00 -9.89
CA LEU A 38 1.65 -7.55 -10.33
C LEU A 38 0.47 -6.80 -9.70
N PHE A 39 0.57 -6.44 -8.42
CA PHE A 39 -0.47 -5.64 -7.76
C PHE A 39 -0.61 -4.24 -8.38
N ASP A 40 0.50 -3.59 -8.73
CA ASP A 40 0.44 -2.31 -9.45
C ASP A 40 -0.32 -2.44 -10.78
N LYS A 41 -0.05 -3.51 -11.56
CA LYS A 41 -0.78 -3.81 -12.80
C LYS A 41 -2.25 -4.14 -12.56
N ILE A 42 -2.56 -4.86 -11.49
CA ILE A 42 -3.96 -5.12 -11.10
C ILE A 42 -4.68 -3.79 -10.86
N GLY A 43 -4.01 -2.81 -10.24
CA GLY A 43 -4.54 -1.46 -10.02
C GLY A 43 -4.93 -0.69 -11.29
N GLU A 44 -4.40 -1.09 -12.45
CA GLU A 44 -4.69 -0.48 -13.76
C GLU A 44 -5.86 -1.15 -14.49
N LEU A 45 -6.30 -2.34 -14.06
CA LEU A 45 -7.40 -3.07 -14.70
C LEU A 45 -8.74 -2.33 -14.55
N ASP A 46 -9.56 -2.38 -15.58
CA ASP A 46 -10.88 -1.74 -15.58
C ASP A 46 -11.79 -2.34 -14.49
N GLU A 47 -11.71 -3.66 -14.31
CA GLU A 47 -12.47 -4.43 -13.32
C GLU A 47 -12.04 -4.12 -11.88
N TYR A 48 -10.77 -3.74 -11.67
CA TYR A 48 -10.24 -3.41 -10.35
C TYR A 48 -10.30 -1.89 -10.10
N TYR A 49 -11.52 -1.38 -10.02
CA TYR A 49 -11.79 0.06 -9.93
C TYR A 49 -11.24 0.73 -8.66
N LEU A 50 -10.87 -0.02 -7.62
CA LEU A 50 -10.55 0.50 -6.28
C LEU A 50 -9.46 1.58 -6.30
N THR A 51 -8.34 1.32 -6.96
CA THR A 51 -7.21 2.28 -7.03
C THR A 51 -7.65 3.58 -7.71
N ARG A 52 -8.35 3.48 -8.84
CA ARG A 52 -8.83 4.64 -9.61
C ARG A 52 -9.88 5.45 -8.83
N THR A 53 -10.82 4.78 -8.17
CA THR A 53 -11.86 5.45 -7.39
C THR A 53 -11.28 6.18 -6.19
N GLU A 54 -10.37 5.56 -5.45
CA GLU A 54 -9.71 6.20 -4.31
C GLU A 54 -8.89 7.41 -4.74
N LEU A 55 -8.10 7.31 -5.81
CA LEU A 55 -7.36 8.44 -6.37
C LEU A 55 -8.30 9.59 -6.80
N GLY A 56 -9.46 9.26 -7.40
CA GLY A 56 -10.46 10.27 -7.78
C GLY A 56 -11.06 11.00 -6.57
N ILE A 57 -11.39 10.27 -5.51
CA ILE A 57 -11.88 10.85 -4.24
C ILE A 57 -10.79 11.73 -3.62
N MET A 58 -9.56 11.22 -3.52
CA MET A 58 -8.46 11.99 -2.94
C MET A 58 -8.19 13.26 -3.75
N SER A 59 -8.09 13.18 -5.07
CA SER A 59 -7.86 14.35 -5.95
C SER A 59 -8.94 15.42 -5.77
N THR A 60 -10.19 15.01 -5.56
CA THR A 60 -11.32 15.92 -5.39
C THR A 60 -11.30 16.64 -4.03
N ASN A 61 -10.84 15.96 -2.98
CA ASN A 61 -10.99 16.45 -1.59
C ASN A 61 -9.66 16.87 -0.95
N ALA A 62 -8.51 16.64 -1.59
CA ALA A 62 -7.20 16.83 -0.96
C ALA A 62 -6.95 18.29 -0.56
N VAL A 63 -7.32 19.26 -1.41
CA VAL A 63 -7.15 20.70 -1.12
C VAL A 63 -7.99 21.12 0.08
N GLU A 64 -9.30 20.83 0.06
CA GLU A 64 -10.20 21.15 1.18
C GLU A 64 -9.73 20.47 2.49
N SER A 65 -9.26 19.22 2.40
CA SER A 65 -8.72 18.50 3.55
C SER A 65 -7.45 19.15 4.10
N ALA A 66 -6.56 19.62 3.22
CA ALA A 66 -5.32 20.28 3.61
C ALA A 66 -5.55 21.64 4.27
N GLU A 67 -6.57 22.40 3.85
CA GLU A 67 -6.93 23.68 4.48
C GLU A 67 -7.38 23.53 5.95
N GLN A 68 -7.81 22.33 6.35
CA GLN A 68 -8.22 22.03 7.72
C GLN A 68 -7.05 21.59 8.62
N LEU A 69 -5.85 21.45 8.05
CA LEU A 69 -4.66 20.97 8.76
C LEU A 69 -3.70 22.12 9.10
N ASP A 70 -2.94 21.95 10.18
CA ASP A 70 -1.85 22.86 10.52
C ASP A 70 -0.70 22.76 9.52
N ARG A 71 0.09 23.84 9.38
CA ARG A 71 1.26 23.91 8.48
C ARG A 71 2.39 22.91 8.80
N ASN A 72 2.33 22.23 9.96
CA ASN A 72 3.38 21.31 10.44
C ASN A 72 2.84 19.91 10.73
N VAL A 73 2.12 19.33 9.77
CA VAL A 73 1.64 17.95 9.87
C VAL A 73 2.72 16.92 9.52
N LYS A 74 2.58 15.72 10.10
CA LYS A 74 3.36 14.55 9.73
C LYS A 74 2.46 13.57 9.00
N LEU A 75 2.89 13.14 7.82
CA LEU A 75 2.23 12.10 7.05
C LEU A 75 2.85 10.73 7.37
N VAL A 76 2.02 9.75 7.70
CA VAL A 76 2.43 8.36 7.95
C VAL A 76 1.60 7.46 7.03
N GLU A 77 2.27 6.73 6.16
CA GLU A 77 1.65 5.77 5.24
C GLU A 77 1.88 4.33 5.73
N TYR A 78 0.80 3.62 6.03
CA TYR A 78 0.87 2.21 6.42
C TYR A 78 0.87 1.32 5.17
N GLY A 79 2.04 0.77 4.83
CA GLY A 79 2.21 -0.08 3.64
C GLY A 79 2.25 0.77 2.36
N SER A 80 3.42 1.32 2.05
CA SER A 80 3.53 2.42 1.08
C SER A 80 3.37 2.03 -0.38
N GLY A 81 3.56 0.75 -0.74
CA GLY A 81 3.44 0.28 -2.12
C GLY A 81 4.18 1.20 -3.11
N SER A 82 3.50 1.62 -4.19
CA SER A 82 4.03 2.56 -5.20
C SER A 82 3.97 4.04 -4.80
N SER A 83 3.44 4.37 -3.60
CA SER A 83 3.32 5.70 -3.00
C SER A 83 2.64 6.76 -3.87
N ILE A 84 1.84 6.36 -4.86
CA ILE A 84 1.15 7.28 -5.77
C ILE A 84 0.21 8.23 -5.00
N LYS A 85 -0.51 7.68 -4.02
CA LYS A 85 -1.45 8.43 -3.16
C LYS A 85 -0.73 9.40 -2.24
N THR A 86 0.41 8.97 -1.68
CA THR A 86 1.26 9.82 -0.83
C THR A 86 1.79 11.02 -1.60
N ARG A 87 2.25 10.84 -2.84
CA ARG A 87 2.69 11.97 -3.68
C ARG A 87 1.58 12.99 -3.85
N LEU A 88 0.36 12.55 -4.16
CA LEU A 88 -0.80 13.43 -4.30
C LEU A 88 -1.08 14.25 -3.04
N LEU A 89 -1.00 13.64 -1.85
CA LEU A 89 -1.19 14.37 -0.60
C LEU A 89 -0.05 15.37 -0.33
N LEU A 90 1.20 14.97 -0.59
CA LEU A 90 2.37 15.83 -0.39
C LEU A 90 2.31 17.07 -1.29
N GLU A 91 1.87 16.93 -2.55
CA GLU A 91 1.69 18.05 -3.48
C GLU A 91 0.78 19.15 -2.93
N VAL A 92 -0.22 18.78 -2.12
CA VAL A 92 -1.14 19.74 -1.51
C VAL A 92 -0.61 20.26 -0.17
N LEU A 93 0.03 19.40 0.63
CA LEU A 93 0.54 19.75 1.96
C LEU A 93 1.82 20.59 1.95
N GLU A 94 2.61 20.54 0.87
CA GLU A 94 3.82 21.37 0.69
C GLU A 94 3.53 22.82 0.26
N THR A 95 2.26 23.17 0.03
CA THR A 95 1.78 24.51 -0.34
C THR A 95 1.38 25.35 0.87
#